data_AF-A0A837NGT2-F1
#
_entry.id   AF-A0A837NGT2-F1
#
_cell.length_a   1.000
_cell.length_b   1.000
_cell.length_c   1.000
_cell.angle_alpha   90.00
_cell.angle_beta   90.00
_cell.angle_gamma   90.00
#
_symmetry.space_group_name_H-M   'P 1'
#
loop_
_entity.id
_entity.type
_entity.pdbx_description
1 polymer ?
#
loop_
_entity_poly.entity_id
_entity_poly.type
_entity_poly.pdbx_seq_one_letter_code
_entity_poly.pdbx_strand_id
1 'polypeptide(L)' 'MGFGGMSMVQLGVLLVIVILLFGSKKLRTLGSDLGSAIKGFKSSVSDEPSDKEQDVQRYQNLTSKEERHNEQ' A
#
# COMPACT_ATOMS: atom_id res chain seq x y z
N MET A 1 29.94 -11.66 -1.49
CA MET A 1 29.05 -12.84 -1.35
C MET A 1 28.55 -12.91 0.09
N GLY A 2 27.70 -11.97 0.49
CA GLY A 2 27.22 -11.87 1.87
C GLY A 2 26.13 -10.82 1.97
N PHE A 3 25.16 -11.05 2.84
CA PHE A 3 24.01 -10.20 3.19
C PHE A 3 22.76 -10.23 2.29
N GLY A 4 22.87 -10.51 0.99
CA GLY A 4 21.67 -10.59 0.12
C GLY A 4 20.72 -11.75 0.42
N GLY A 5 21.26 -12.91 0.81
CA GLY A 5 20.47 -14.12 1.10
C GLY A 5 20.12 -14.35 2.58
N MET A 6 20.73 -13.61 3.51
CA MET A 6 20.45 -13.77 4.95
C MET A 6 19.14 -13.08 5.36
N SER A 7 18.79 -11.96 4.73
CA SER A 7 17.63 -11.15 5.13
C SER A 7 16.32 -11.94 5.10
N MET A 8 16.07 -12.72 4.04
CA MET A 8 14.81 -13.47 3.91
C MET A 8 14.75 -14.71 4.81
N VAL A 9 15.84 -15.47 4.91
CA VAL A 9 15.86 -16.70 5.73
C VAL A 9 15.86 -16.36 7.22
N GLN A 10 16.54 -15.29 7.65
CA GLN A 10 16.54 -14.85 9.04
C GLN A 10 15.15 -14.45 9.52
N LEU A 11 14.39 -13.71 8.70
CA LEU A 11 12.99 -13.38 8.99
C LEU A 11 12.12 -14.64 9.07
N GLY A 12 12.34 -15.61 8.17
CA GLY A 12 11.64 -16.90 8.19
C GLY A 12 11.93 -17.73 9.45
N VAL A 13 13.19 -17.86 9.84
CA VAL A 13 13.59 -18.61 11.05
C VAL A 13 13.02 -17.94 12.30
N LEU A 14 13.09 -16.61 12.40
CA LEU A 14 12.49 -15.87 13.52
C LEU A 14 10.97 -16.08 13.58
N LEU A 15 10.29 -16.04 12.43
CA LEU A 15 8.85 -16.27 12.35
C LEU A 15 8.47 -17.68 12.83
N VAL A 16 9.24 -18.70 12.45
CA VAL A 16 9.00 -20.09 12.90
C VAL A 16 9.14 -20.19 14.42
N ILE A 17 10.17 -19.59 15.01
CA ILE A 17 10.35 -19.58 16.47
C ILE A 17 9.15 -18.91 17.16
N VAL A 18 8.71 -17.75 16.67
CA VAL A 18 7.53 -17.04 17.21
C VAL A 18 6.27 -17.92 17.11
N ILE A 19 6.06 -18.60 15.99
CA ILE A 19 4.93 -19.53 15.82
C ILE A 19 4.99 -20.70 16.80
N LEU A 20 6.17 -21.25 17.07
CA LEU A 20 6.34 -22.34 18.02
C LEU A 20 6.12 -21.90 19.48
N LEU A 21 6.56 -20.69 19.85
CA LEU A 21 6.41 -20.15 21.20
C LEU A 21 4.96 -19.76 21.51
N PHE A 22 4.31 -19.02 20.61
CA PHE A 22 2.95 -18.51 20.83
C PHE A 22 1.86 -19.48 20.35
N GLY A 23 2.22 -20.44 19.50
CA GLY A 23 1.30 -21.35 18.83
C GLY A 23 0.54 -20.67 17.68
N SER A 24 0.20 -21.45 16.65
CA SER A 24 -0.53 -20.96 15.47
C SER A 24 -1.93 -20.44 15.79
N LYS A 25 -2.59 -20.97 16.85
CA LYS A 25 -3.93 -20.54 17.25
C LYS A 25 -3.97 -19.08 17.71
N LYS A 26 -3.04 -18.66 18.58
CA LYS A 26 -3.00 -17.28 19.09
C LYS A 26 -2.56 -16.29 18.02
N LEU A 27 -1.58 -16.66 17.19
CA LEU A 27 -1.17 -15.84 16.05
C LEU A 27 -2.27 -15.68 15.00
N ARG A 28 -3.10 -16.70 14.77
CA ARG A 28 -4.23 -16.60 13.84
C ARG A 28 -5.32 -15.65 14.35
N THR A 29 -5.68 -15.75 15.64
CA THR A 29 -6.69 -14.85 16.24
C THR A 29 -6.20 -13.41 16.21
N LEU A 30 -4.99 -13.14 16.73
CA LEU A 30 -4.40 -11.79 16.72
C LEU A 30 -4.14 -11.27 15.30
N GLY A 31 -3.69 -12.13 14.40
CA GLY A 31 -3.44 -11.78 13.00
C GLY A 31 -4.72 -11.49 12.21
N SER A 32 -5.85 -12.12 12.55
CA SER A 32 -7.16 -11.80 11.95
C SER A 32 -7.63 -10.40 12.35
N ASP A 33 -7.50 -10.06 13.63
CA ASP A 33 -7.93 -8.77 14.17
C ASP A 33 -7.04 -7.63 13.63
N LEU A 34 -5.72 -7.81 13.72
CA LEU A 34 -4.75 -6.85 13.16
C LEU A 34 -4.85 -6.77 11.64
N GLY A 35 -5.03 -7.90 10.95
CA GLY A 35 -5.17 -7.95 9.50
C GLY A 35 -6.42 -7.21 9.00
N SER A 36 -7.52 -7.29 9.74
CA SER A 36 -8.76 -6.57 9.42
C SER A 36 -8.59 -5.06 9.59
N ALA A 37 -7.91 -4.62 10.66
CA ALA A 37 -7.58 -3.21 10.88
C ALA A 37 -6.63 -2.66 9.81
N ILE A 38 -5.56 -3.39 9.47
CA ILE A 38 -4.61 -3.00 8.42
C ILE A 38 -5.28 -3.00 7.03
N LYS A 39 -6.20 -3.94 6.76
CA LYS A 39 -6.96 -3.97 5.50
C LYS A 39 -7.84 -2.73 5.36
N GLY A 40 -8.57 -2.35 6.42
CA GLY A 40 -9.36 -1.12 6.44
C GLY A 40 -8.50 0.13 6.24
N PHE A 41 -7.34 0.19 6.91
CA PHE A 41 -6.37 1.28 6.74
C PHE A 41 -5.79 1.35 5.32
N LYS A 42 -5.36 0.22 4.75
CA LYS A 42 -4.87 0.18 3.36
C LYS A 42 -5.97 0.60 2.39
N SER A 43 -7.20 0.12 2.59
CA SER A 43 -8.36 0.50 1.79
C SER A 43 -8.59 2.01 1.87
N SER A 44 -8.69 2.62 3.06
CA SER A 44 -8.89 4.07 3.18
C SER A 44 -7.75 4.90 2.60
N VAL A 45 -6.51 4.42 2.69
CA VAL A 45 -5.34 5.09 2.09
C VAL A 45 -5.27 4.90 0.57
N SER A 46 -5.84 3.81 0.04
CA SER A 46 -5.90 3.53 -1.41
C SER A 46 -7.19 4.07 -2.07
N ASP A 47 -8.27 4.26 -1.30
CA ASP A 47 -9.54 4.89 -1.69
C ASP A 47 -9.49 6.41 -1.54
N GLU A 48 -8.43 6.98 -0.96
CA GLU A 48 -8.11 8.39 -1.23
C GLU A 48 -7.81 8.47 -2.72
N PRO A 49 -8.69 9.11 -3.49
CA PRO A 49 -8.82 8.81 -4.90
C PRO A 49 -7.51 9.08 -5.63
N SER A 50 -7.32 8.29 -6.69
CA SER A 50 -6.68 8.68 -7.94
C SER A 50 -7.25 10.00 -8.54
N ASP A 51 -7.81 10.90 -7.73
CA ASP A 51 -8.08 12.31 -8.08
C ASP A 51 -6.79 13.10 -8.27
N LYS A 52 -5.61 12.51 -7.97
CA LYS A 52 -4.35 13.05 -8.50
C LYS A 52 -4.20 12.84 -10.00
N GLU A 53 -4.99 11.98 -10.63
CA GLU A 53 -4.94 11.73 -12.07
C GLU A 53 -6.01 12.54 -12.84
N GLN A 54 -7.11 12.91 -12.16
CA GLN A 54 -8.16 13.75 -12.74
C GLN A 54 -7.87 15.26 -12.65
N ASP A 55 -7.17 15.71 -11.61
CA ASP A 55 -6.83 17.14 -11.45
C ASP A 55 -5.79 17.60 -12.49
N VAL A 56 -4.81 16.74 -12.80
CA VAL A 56 -3.73 17.03 -13.77
C VAL A 56 -4.27 17.14 -15.21
N GLN A 57 -5.27 16.34 -15.57
CA GLN A 57 -5.92 16.44 -16.88
C GLN A 57 -6.90 17.62 -16.96
N ARG A 58 -7.50 18.05 -15.85
CA ARG A 58 -8.42 19.20 -15.83
C ARG A 58 -7.69 20.53 -15.98
N TYR A 59 -6.49 20.66 -15.44
CA TYR A 59 -5.63 21.84 -15.67
C TYR A 59 -5.12 21.90 -17.12
N GLN A 60 -4.70 20.78 -17.69
CA GLN A 60 -4.16 20.75 -19.06
C GLN A 60 -5.24 21.10 -20.12
N ASN A 61 -6.48 20.67 -19.89
CA ASN A 61 -7.61 20.98 -20.78
C ASN A 61 -8.13 22.42 -20.67
N LEU A 62 -7.91 23.12 -19.55
CA LEU A 62 -8.28 24.54 -19.44
C LEU A 62 -7.28 25.44 -20.18
N THR A 63 -5.97 25.16 -20.07
CA THR A 63 -4.95 25.95 -20.75
C THR A 63 -5.04 25.84 -22.28
N SER A 64 -5.32 24.65 -22.82
CA SER A 64 -5.45 24.46 -24.28
C SER A 64 -6.74 25.03 -24.89
N LYS A 65 -7.76 25.33 -24.07
CA LYS A 65 -9.03 25.89 -24.54
C LYS A 65 -9.04 27.43 -24.53
N GLU A 66 -8.20 28.05 -23.70
CA GLU A 66 -8.10 29.52 -23.61
C GLU A 66 -7.31 30.12 -24.78
N GLU A 67 -6.27 29.42 -25.28
CA GLU A 67 -5.48 29.88 -26.44
C GLU A 67 -6.27 29.79 -27.77
N ARG A 68 -7.19 28.83 -27.89
CA ARG A 68 -8.02 28.62 -29.10
C ARG A 68 -9.15 29.63 -29.29
N HIS A 69 -9.43 30.46 -28.28
CA HIS A 69 -10.51 31.46 -28.32
C HIS A 69 -9.98 32.90 -28.53
N ASN A 70 -8.66 33.12 -28.46
CA ASN A 70 -8.07 34.45 -28.65
C ASN A 70 -7.48 34.66 -30.07
N GLU A 71 -7.61 33.67 -30.96
CA GLU A 71 -7.12 33.70 -32.34
C GLU A 71 -8.25 33.68 -33.40
N GLN A 72 -9.52 33.82 -32.98
CA GLN A 72 -10.69 33.98 -33.87
C GLN A 72 -11.35 35.33 -33.67
#